data_AF-A0A2P5M5C5-F1
#
_entry.id   AF-A0A2P5M5C5-F1
#
_cell.length_a   1.000
_cell.length_b   1.000
_cell.length_c   1.000
_cell.angle_alpha   90.00
_cell.angle_beta   90.00
_cell.angle_gamma   90.00
#
_symmetry.space_group_name_H-M   'P 1'
#
loop_
_entity.id
_entity.type
_entity.pdbx_description
1 polymer ?
#
loop_
_entity_poly.entity_id
_entity_poly.type
_entity_poly.pdbx_seq_one_letter_code
_entity_poly.pdbx_strand_id
1 'polypeptide(L)'
;MYEQVSHSLLNAILDDLKPEIRRQDLRHFYTRLGANFYAIYSLFHTLYGNRDDFQQQMLRLVETMAKGYIDRSAELERIDIERELDHNWFLSQQWVGMALYTNGFADNLADLANKTPYFQELGINMVHIMPILMCPTGKSDGGYAVSDFRQIDDRLGNLDDLRLVAQEFRKRNILLVLDIVL
;
A
#
# COMPACT_ATOMS: atom_id res chain seq x y z
N MET A 1 -12.11 -23.72 -18.71
CA MET A 1 -10.84 -24.49 -18.67
C MET A 1 -9.70 -23.70 -18.01
N TYR A 2 -9.64 -22.36 -18.15
CA TYR A 2 -8.60 -21.51 -17.53
C TYR A 2 -8.52 -21.56 -15.99
N GLU A 3 -9.65 -21.75 -15.30
CA GLU A 3 -9.71 -21.80 -13.84
C GLU A 3 -8.91 -22.98 -13.26
N GLN A 4 -8.98 -24.16 -13.89
CA GLN A 4 -8.22 -25.34 -13.46
C GLN A 4 -6.70 -25.15 -13.60
N VAL A 5 -6.26 -24.48 -14.67
CA VAL A 5 -4.83 -24.16 -14.88
C VAL A 5 -4.34 -23.20 -13.80
N SER A 6 -5.13 -22.18 -13.46
CA SER A 6 -4.78 -21.24 -12.39
C SER A 6 -4.71 -21.94 -11.02
N HIS A 7 -5.61 -22.88 -10.75
CA HIS A 7 -5.62 -23.62 -9.49
C HIS A 7 -4.40 -24.54 -9.37
N SER A 8 -4.07 -25.31 -10.42
CA SER A 8 -2.87 -26.14 -10.43
C SER A 8 -1.58 -25.32 -10.27
N LEU A 9 -1.51 -24.16 -10.91
CA LEU A 9 -0.38 -23.24 -10.76
C LEU A 9 -0.27 -22.68 -9.34
N LEU A 10 -1.39 -22.31 -8.72
CA LEU A 10 -1.40 -21.84 -7.33
C LEU A 10 -0.81 -22.91 -6.39
N ASN A 11 -1.24 -24.17 -6.51
CA ASN A 11 -0.71 -25.26 -5.67
C ASN A 11 0.80 -25.44 -5.87
N ALA A 12 1.28 -25.44 -7.11
CA ALA A 12 2.71 -25.52 -7.40
C ALA A 12 3.49 -24.33 -6.78
N ILE A 13 2.95 -23.11 -6.88
CA ILE A 13 3.56 -21.93 -6.25
C ILE A 13 3.63 -22.08 -4.72
N LEU A 14 2.55 -22.55 -4.08
CA LEU A 14 2.51 -22.79 -2.65
C LEU A 14 3.54 -23.86 -2.22
N ASP A 15 3.73 -24.88 -3.05
CA ASP A 15 4.74 -25.93 -2.87
C ASP A 15 6.18 -25.47 -3.11
N ASP A 16 6.38 -24.30 -3.72
CA ASP A 16 7.68 -23.69 -4.03
C ASP A 16 8.00 -22.42 -3.21
N LEU A 17 7.08 -21.95 -2.36
CA LEU A 17 7.32 -20.80 -1.48
C LEU A 17 8.54 -20.98 -0.57
N LYS A 18 9.26 -19.89 -0.28
CA LYS A 18 10.42 -19.91 0.63
C LYS A 18 10.10 -20.54 1.99
N PRO A 19 11.02 -21.34 2.57
CA PRO A 19 10.78 -22.00 3.85
C PRO A 19 10.43 -21.04 4.99
N GLU A 20 10.98 -19.81 5.00
CA GLU A 20 10.65 -18.81 6.02
C GLU A 20 9.17 -18.41 5.98
N ILE A 21 8.57 -18.34 4.79
CA ILE A 21 7.17 -17.97 4.58
C ILE A 21 6.26 -19.11 5.04
N ARG A 22 6.59 -20.37 4.70
CA ARG A 22 5.75 -21.53 5.07
C ARG A 22 5.66 -21.78 6.57
N ARG A 23 6.62 -21.28 7.36
CA ARG A 23 6.64 -21.42 8.83
C ARG A 23 5.72 -20.44 9.55
N GLN A 24 5.18 -19.44 8.85
CA GLN A 24 4.30 -18.41 9.43
C GLN A 24 2.84 -18.85 9.39
N ASP A 25 2.01 -18.35 10.32
CA ASP A 25 0.56 -18.52 10.27
C ASP A 25 -0.05 -17.57 9.24
N LEU A 26 -0.27 -18.07 8.02
CA LEU A 26 -0.73 -17.30 6.86
C LEU A 26 -2.14 -17.69 6.42
N ARG A 27 -2.96 -18.21 7.32
CA ARG A 27 -4.32 -18.70 6.97
C ARG A 27 -5.17 -17.63 6.28
N HIS A 28 -5.22 -16.41 6.82
CA HIS A 28 -5.98 -15.32 6.21
C HIS A 28 -5.41 -14.88 4.86
N PHE A 29 -4.07 -14.84 4.73
CA PHE A 29 -3.41 -14.58 3.46
C PHE A 29 -3.78 -15.62 2.39
N TYR A 30 -3.67 -16.92 2.70
CA TYR A 30 -4.00 -17.97 1.74
C TYR A 30 -5.47 -17.99 1.34
N THR A 31 -6.40 -17.69 2.27
CA THR A 31 -7.82 -17.53 1.95
C THR A 31 -8.04 -16.41 0.95
N ARG A 32 -7.46 -15.22 1.21
CA ARG A 32 -7.57 -14.06 0.30
C ARG A 32 -6.88 -14.32 -1.04
N LEU A 33 -5.71 -14.95 -1.03
CA LEU A 33 -4.98 -15.33 -2.24
C LEU A 33 -5.82 -16.30 -3.07
N GLY A 34 -6.32 -17.38 -2.50
CA GLY A 34 -7.15 -18.37 -3.21
C GLY A 34 -8.40 -17.75 -3.84
N ALA A 35 -9.08 -16.87 -3.12
CA ALA A 35 -10.27 -16.18 -3.62
C ALA A 35 -9.99 -15.23 -4.81
N ASN A 36 -8.80 -14.63 -4.86
CA ASN A 36 -8.45 -13.61 -5.85
C ASN A 36 -7.45 -14.07 -6.92
N PHE A 37 -6.85 -15.26 -6.75
CA PHE A 37 -5.72 -15.70 -7.58
C PHE A 37 -6.11 -15.81 -9.05
N TYR A 38 -7.31 -16.29 -9.36
CA TYR A 38 -7.76 -16.40 -10.74
C TYR A 38 -7.79 -15.04 -11.46
N ALA A 39 -8.26 -13.98 -10.78
CA ALA A 39 -8.29 -12.64 -11.34
C ALA A 39 -6.86 -12.09 -11.56
N ILE A 40 -5.99 -12.26 -10.56
CA ILE A 40 -4.57 -11.87 -10.64
C ILE A 40 -3.88 -12.61 -11.80
N TYR A 41 -4.01 -13.93 -11.85
CA TYR A 41 -3.47 -14.79 -12.89
C TYR A 41 -3.96 -14.36 -14.27
N SER A 42 -5.26 -14.15 -14.43
CA SER A 42 -5.86 -13.82 -15.73
C SER A 42 -5.33 -12.49 -16.26
N LEU A 43 -5.32 -11.45 -15.43
CA LEU A 43 -4.78 -10.13 -15.80
C LEU A 43 -3.28 -10.19 -16.12
N PHE A 44 -2.50 -10.88 -15.28
CA PHE A 44 -1.07 -11.01 -15.48
C PHE A 44 -0.74 -11.82 -16.74
N HIS A 45 -1.48 -12.91 -17.00
CA HIS A 45 -1.34 -13.72 -18.21
C HIS A 45 -1.75 -12.95 -19.47
N THR A 46 -2.82 -12.14 -19.42
CA THR A 46 -3.21 -11.28 -20.55
C THR A 46 -2.08 -10.37 -20.99
N LEU A 47 -1.30 -9.84 -20.05
CA LEU A 47 -0.19 -8.93 -20.35
C LEU A 47 1.12 -9.66 -20.66
N TYR A 48 1.40 -10.76 -19.95
CA TYR A 48 2.75 -11.36 -19.87
C TYR A 48 2.79 -12.87 -20.14
N GLY A 49 1.67 -13.50 -20.51
CA GLY A 49 1.55 -14.96 -20.62
C GLY A 49 2.49 -15.62 -21.64
N ASN A 50 2.94 -14.87 -22.65
CA ASN A 50 3.84 -15.38 -23.68
C ASN A 50 5.34 -15.24 -23.32
N ARG A 51 5.67 -14.79 -22.10
CA ARG A 51 7.06 -14.67 -21.68
C ARG A 51 7.60 -16.00 -21.14
N ASP A 52 8.83 -16.33 -21.49
CA ASP A 52 9.51 -17.54 -21.01
C ASP A 52 9.67 -17.57 -19.47
N ASP A 53 9.74 -16.40 -18.83
CA ASP A 53 9.86 -16.25 -17.38
C ASP A 53 8.53 -16.09 -16.65
N PHE A 54 7.38 -16.29 -17.32
CA PHE A 54 6.05 -16.05 -16.75
C PHE A 54 5.83 -16.74 -15.39
N GLN A 55 6.12 -18.04 -15.30
CA GLN A 55 5.93 -18.80 -14.06
C GLN A 55 6.84 -18.28 -12.93
N GLN A 56 8.09 -17.93 -13.26
CA GLN A 56 9.04 -17.36 -12.29
C GLN A 56 8.55 -16.01 -11.77
N GLN A 57 8.04 -15.14 -12.63
CA GLN A 57 7.50 -13.84 -12.21
C GLN A 57 6.20 -13.98 -11.40
N MET A 58 5.35 -14.97 -11.72
CA MET A 58 4.16 -15.26 -10.92
C MET A 58 4.53 -15.74 -9.51
N LEU A 59 5.50 -16.65 -9.38
CA LEU A 59 6.03 -17.07 -8.08
C LEU A 59 6.59 -15.86 -7.31
N ARG A 60 7.39 -15.02 -7.97
CA ARG A 60 7.96 -13.80 -7.36
C ARG A 60 6.88 -12.84 -6.88
N LEU A 61 5.80 -12.68 -7.65
CA LEU A 61 4.66 -11.85 -7.27
C LEU A 61 4.01 -12.38 -5.98
N VAL A 62 3.72 -13.68 -5.91
CA VAL A 62 3.12 -14.31 -4.72
C VAL A 62 4.05 -14.22 -3.51
N GLU A 63 5.36 -14.45 -3.67
CA GLU A 63 6.32 -14.24 -2.58
C GLU A 63 6.35 -12.80 -2.09
N THR A 64 6.24 -11.83 -3.00
CA THR A 64 6.24 -10.40 -2.67
C THR A 64 4.99 -10.03 -1.87
N MET A 65 3.82 -10.54 -2.30
CA MET A 65 2.56 -10.37 -1.55
C MET A 65 2.64 -11.01 -0.16
N ALA A 66 3.19 -12.23 -0.06
CA ALA A 66 3.33 -12.94 1.20
C ALA A 66 4.26 -12.21 2.18
N LYS A 67 5.42 -11.71 1.70
CA LYS A 67 6.32 -10.88 2.50
C LYS A 67 5.65 -9.61 2.98
N GLY A 68 4.96 -8.90 2.08
CA GLY A 68 4.21 -7.70 2.45
C GLY A 68 3.13 -7.95 3.50
N TYR A 69 2.53 -9.14 3.51
CA TYR A 69 1.60 -9.56 4.56
C TYR A 69 2.31 -9.88 5.88
N ILE A 70 3.44 -10.61 5.85
CA ILE A 70 4.23 -10.94 7.05
C ILE A 70 4.75 -9.67 7.75
N ASP A 71 5.19 -8.67 6.97
CA ASP A 71 5.72 -7.41 7.48
C ASP A 71 4.61 -6.44 7.93
N ARG A 72 3.33 -6.78 7.72
CA ARG A 72 2.19 -5.95 8.08
C ARG A 72 2.00 -5.96 9.60
N SER A 73 1.73 -4.78 10.18
CA SER A 73 1.49 -4.70 11.61
C SER A 73 0.09 -5.22 11.98
N ALA A 74 -0.04 -5.78 13.19
CA ALA A 74 -1.33 -6.24 13.71
C ALA A 74 -2.40 -5.13 13.76
N GLU A 75 -2.00 -3.86 13.87
CA GLU A 75 -2.91 -2.71 13.76
C GLU A 75 -3.52 -2.62 12.35
N LEU A 76 -2.70 -2.72 11.31
CA LEU A 76 -3.15 -2.64 9.92
C LEU A 76 -3.91 -3.89 9.48
N GLU A 77 -3.58 -5.07 10.02
CA GLU A 77 -4.36 -6.29 9.79
C GLU A 77 -5.79 -6.19 10.32
N ARG A 78 -5.98 -5.56 11.50
CA ARG A 78 -7.33 -5.31 12.03
C ARG A 78 -8.13 -4.40 11.12
N ILE A 79 -7.51 -3.33 10.62
CA ILE A 79 -8.16 -2.41 9.68
C ILE A 79 -8.53 -3.13 8.37
N ASP A 80 -7.71 -4.07 7.90
CA ASP A 80 -8.06 -4.88 6.72
C ASP A 80 -9.34 -5.68 6.96
N ILE A 81 -9.45 -6.33 8.12
CA ILE A 81 -10.63 -7.13 8.49
C ILE A 81 -11.86 -6.24 8.62
N GLU A 82 -11.75 -5.08 9.27
CA GLU A 82 -12.83 -4.12 9.41
C GLU A 82 -13.36 -3.64 8.04
N ARG A 83 -12.47 -3.33 7.11
CA ARG A 83 -12.83 -2.88 5.75
C ARG A 83 -13.33 -4.00 4.84
N GLU A 84 -12.92 -5.24 5.09
CA GLU A 84 -13.46 -6.41 4.40
C GLU A 84 -14.90 -6.71 4.85
N LEU A 85 -15.27 -6.35 6.08
CA LEU A 85 -16.64 -6.47 6.58
C LEU A 85 -17.57 -5.36 6.07
N ASP A 86 -17.03 -4.16 5.81
CA ASP A 86 -17.75 -3.04 5.20
C ASP A 86 -17.15 -2.64 3.85
N HIS A 87 -17.61 -3.27 2.77
CA HIS A 87 -17.14 -2.96 1.41
C HIS A 87 -17.42 -1.52 0.95
N ASN A 88 -18.27 -0.76 1.64
CA ASN A 88 -18.64 0.60 1.26
C ASN A 88 -18.03 1.66 2.20
N TRP A 89 -17.08 1.29 3.05
CA TRP A 89 -16.48 2.18 4.05
C TRP A 89 -16.02 3.53 3.45
N PHE A 90 -15.50 3.52 2.21
CA PHE A 90 -15.00 4.71 1.50
C PHE A 90 -16.10 5.58 0.89
N LEU A 91 -17.35 5.11 0.83
CA LEU A 91 -18.51 5.88 0.35
C LEU A 91 -19.22 6.65 1.48
N SER A 92 -18.73 6.54 2.71
CA SER A 92 -19.32 7.22 3.86
C SER A 92 -19.35 8.74 3.66
N GLN A 93 -20.51 9.36 3.84
CA GLN A 93 -20.69 10.82 3.84
C GLN A 93 -19.93 11.53 4.96
N GLN A 94 -19.36 10.78 5.92
CA GLN A 94 -18.54 11.33 6.99
C GLN A 94 -17.13 11.69 6.52
N TRP A 95 -16.69 11.24 5.34
CA TRP A 95 -15.38 11.61 4.82
C TRP A 95 -15.33 13.07 4.41
N VAL A 96 -14.38 13.81 4.96
CA VAL A 96 -14.01 15.16 4.55
C VAL A 96 -12.53 15.15 4.22
N GLY A 97 -12.24 15.29 2.93
CA GLY A 97 -10.91 15.22 2.37
C GLY A 97 -10.22 16.58 2.28
N MET A 98 -8.92 16.61 2.53
CA MET A 98 -8.04 17.73 2.25
C MET A 98 -6.79 17.24 1.53
N ALA A 99 -6.42 17.90 0.43
CA ALA A 99 -5.15 17.70 -0.25
C ALA A 99 -4.18 18.84 0.10
N LEU A 100 -2.92 18.51 0.35
CA LEU A 100 -1.90 19.49 0.72
C LEU A 100 -0.51 19.09 0.23
N TYR A 101 0.30 20.09 -0.12
CA TYR A 101 1.75 19.94 -0.17
C TYR A 101 2.32 20.09 1.23
N THR A 102 3.20 19.19 1.65
CA THR A 102 3.81 19.23 2.99
C THR A 102 4.42 20.62 3.25
N ASN A 103 5.31 21.09 2.38
CA ASN A 103 5.97 22.39 2.49
C ASN A 103 5.05 23.62 2.25
N GLY A 104 3.82 23.41 1.79
CA GLY A 104 2.83 24.46 1.65
C GLY A 104 1.94 24.63 2.89
N PHE A 105 1.93 23.65 3.78
CA PHE A 105 1.03 23.57 4.93
C PHE A 105 1.75 23.40 6.28
N ALA A 106 2.91 22.76 6.27
CA ALA A 106 3.79 22.49 7.39
C ALA A 106 5.25 22.70 6.97
N ASP A 107 6.16 22.75 7.94
CA ASP A 107 7.59 22.92 7.60
C ASP A 107 8.20 21.64 7.00
N ASN A 108 7.77 20.48 7.48
CA ASN A 108 8.21 19.15 7.07
C ASN A 108 7.22 18.07 7.57
N LEU A 109 7.51 16.79 7.33
CA LEU A 109 6.64 15.68 7.77
C LEU A 109 6.50 15.59 9.29
N ALA A 110 7.57 15.87 10.06
CA ALA A 110 7.50 15.85 11.51
C ALA A 110 6.58 16.96 12.06
N ASP A 111 6.66 18.17 11.48
CA ASP A 111 5.72 19.25 11.81
C ASP A 111 4.28 18.93 11.36
N LEU A 112 4.11 18.27 10.22
CA LEU A 112 2.80 17.84 9.73
C LEU A 112 2.09 16.90 10.72
N ALA A 113 2.82 16.00 11.38
CA ALA A 113 2.25 15.14 12.43
C ALA A 113 1.63 15.96 13.59
N ASN A 114 2.17 17.15 13.88
CA ASN A 114 1.68 18.06 14.90
C ASN A 114 0.48 18.91 14.46
N LYS A 115 0.11 18.90 13.17
CA LYS A 115 -1.06 19.63 12.65
C LYS A 115 -2.38 18.88 12.84
N THR A 116 -2.35 17.69 13.41
CA THR A 116 -3.57 16.90 13.65
C THR A 116 -4.67 17.60 14.46
N PRO A 117 -4.40 18.46 15.47
CA PRO A 117 -5.45 19.22 16.13
C PRO A 117 -6.22 20.16 15.18
N TYR A 118 -5.52 20.78 14.23
CA TYR A 118 -6.15 21.63 13.22
C TYR A 118 -7.06 20.85 12.29
N PHE A 119 -6.64 19.66 11.84
CA PHE A 119 -7.49 18.78 11.03
C PHE A 119 -8.77 18.39 11.77
N GLN A 120 -8.68 18.08 13.07
CA GLN A 120 -9.84 17.76 13.89
C GLN A 120 -10.79 18.95 14.07
N GLU A 121 -10.25 20.16 14.31
CA GLU A 121 -11.05 21.38 14.41
C GLU A 121 -11.85 21.66 13.12
N LEU A 122 -11.22 21.45 11.96
CA LEU A 122 -11.86 21.63 10.66
C LEU A 122 -12.80 20.47 10.27
N GLY A 123 -12.73 19.34 10.98
CA GLY A 123 -13.48 18.12 10.67
C GLY A 123 -12.87 17.28 9.53
N ILE A 124 -11.60 17.52 9.17
CA ILE A 124 -10.87 16.73 8.18
C ILE A 124 -10.48 15.38 8.76
N ASN A 125 -10.88 14.30 8.08
CA ASN A 125 -10.55 12.93 8.45
C ASN A 125 -9.96 12.12 7.29
N MET A 126 -9.64 12.76 6.16
CA MET A 126 -8.84 12.20 5.10
C MET A 126 -7.87 13.25 4.59
N VAL A 127 -6.57 12.94 4.63
CA VAL A 127 -5.51 13.85 4.20
C VAL A 127 -4.70 13.19 3.09
N HIS A 128 -4.73 13.81 1.92
CA HIS A 128 -3.86 13.49 0.80
C HIS A 128 -2.62 14.37 0.86
N ILE A 129 -1.48 13.74 1.15
CA ILE A 129 -0.18 14.40 1.08
C ILE A 129 0.32 14.26 -0.36
N MET A 130 0.45 15.38 -1.05
CA MET A 130 1.04 15.47 -2.39
C MET A 130 2.47 14.90 -2.40
N PRO A 131 3.06 14.56 -3.56
CA PRO A 131 4.23 13.69 -3.65
C PRO A 131 5.39 14.06 -2.70
N ILE A 132 5.82 13.05 -1.91
CA ILE A 132 6.86 13.18 -0.88
C ILE A 132 8.11 12.35 -1.16
N LEU A 133 8.11 11.60 -2.26
CA LEU A 133 9.22 10.72 -2.64
C LEU A 133 10.35 11.52 -3.27
N MET A 134 11.56 10.97 -3.19
CA MET A 134 12.76 11.57 -3.76
C MET A 134 12.52 11.93 -5.22
N CYS A 135 12.86 13.16 -5.61
CA CYS A 135 12.68 13.69 -6.96
C CYS A 135 13.89 14.55 -7.39
N PRO A 136 14.08 14.84 -8.69
CA PRO A 136 15.18 15.66 -9.16
C PRO A 136 15.19 17.06 -8.53
N THR A 137 16.38 17.61 -8.31
CA THR A 137 16.51 18.99 -7.88
C THR A 137 16.06 19.95 -8.99
N GLY A 138 15.32 21.00 -8.61
CA GLY A 138 14.80 21.99 -9.56
C GLY A 138 13.44 21.60 -10.14
N LYS A 139 13.41 21.19 -11.41
CA LYS A 139 12.16 20.88 -12.12
C LYS A 139 11.76 19.41 -11.88
N SER A 140 10.86 19.19 -10.92
CA SER A 140 10.39 17.86 -10.53
C SER A 140 8.89 17.63 -10.81
N ASP A 141 8.25 18.50 -11.59
CA ASP A 141 6.79 18.49 -11.81
C ASP A 141 5.99 18.46 -10.50
N GLY A 142 6.34 19.35 -9.56
CA GLY A 142 5.72 19.36 -8.24
C GLY A 142 6.01 18.13 -7.37
N GLY A 143 7.04 17.34 -7.70
CA GLY A 143 7.38 16.10 -7.01
C GLY A 143 6.88 14.82 -7.70
N TYR A 144 6.10 14.95 -8.79
CA TYR A 144 5.61 13.81 -9.55
C TYR A 144 6.70 13.12 -10.40
N ALA A 145 7.82 13.80 -10.68
CA ALA A 145 8.99 13.17 -11.29
C ALA A 145 9.78 12.35 -10.24
N VAL A 146 9.28 11.17 -9.87
CA VAL A 146 9.89 10.33 -8.82
C VAL A 146 11.22 9.73 -9.29
N SER A 147 12.27 9.90 -8.48
CA SER A 147 13.61 9.32 -8.68
C SER A 147 13.82 8.02 -7.91
N ASP A 148 13.25 7.90 -6.71
CA ASP A 148 13.29 6.67 -5.91
C ASP A 148 11.98 6.47 -5.14
N PHE A 149 11.30 5.35 -5.40
CA PHE A 149 10.03 4.99 -4.75
C PHE A 149 10.16 4.54 -3.29
N ARG A 150 11.39 4.36 -2.79
CA ARG A 150 11.65 3.90 -1.42
C ARG A 150 12.27 4.97 -0.53
N GLN A 151 12.61 6.13 -1.08
CA GLN A 151 13.23 7.21 -0.34
C GLN A 151 12.30 8.43 -0.30
N ILE A 152 12.13 8.99 0.90
CA ILE A 152 11.47 10.29 1.11
C ILE A 152 12.42 11.39 0.67
N ASP A 153 11.89 12.46 0.08
CA ASP A 153 12.68 13.64 -0.25
C ASP A 153 13.28 14.25 1.03
N ASP A 154 14.61 14.34 1.08
CA ASP A 154 15.35 14.82 2.26
C ASP A 154 14.93 16.25 2.69
N ARG A 155 14.33 17.03 1.79
CA ARG A 155 13.77 18.37 2.11
C ARG A 155 12.52 18.30 2.99
N LEU A 156 11.80 17.17 2.95
CA LEU A 156 10.55 16.95 3.66
C LEU A 156 10.71 16.08 4.91
N GLY A 157 11.81 15.31 5.01
CA GLY A 157 12.12 14.46 6.14
C GLY A 157 12.59 13.08 5.70
N ASN A 158 12.27 12.06 6.49
CA ASN A 158 12.64 10.67 6.23
C ASN A 158 11.46 9.70 6.42
N LEU A 159 11.72 8.40 6.25
CA LEU A 159 10.69 7.36 6.37
C LEU A 159 10.10 7.24 7.78
N ASP A 160 10.89 7.52 8.84
CA ASP A 160 10.40 7.51 10.21
C ASP A 160 9.47 8.69 10.50
N ASP A 161 9.70 9.85 9.88
CA ASP A 161 8.78 10.98 9.95
C ASP A 161 7.43 10.62 9.29
N LEU A 162 7.45 9.95 8.13
CA LEU A 162 6.22 9.44 7.51
C LEU A 162 5.51 8.41 8.39
N ARG A 163 6.26 7.52 9.06
CA ARG A 163 5.68 6.57 10.03
C ARG A 163 5.02 7.30 11.19
N LEU A 164 5.63 8.37 11.70
CA LEU A 164 5.07 9.22 12.75
C LEU A 164 3.77 9.88 12.29
N VAL A 165 3.75 10.49 11.10
CA VAL A 165 2.52 11.05 10.50
C VAL A 165 1.42 9.99 10.42
N ALA A 166 1.73 8.82 9.88
CA ALA A 166 0.76 7.75 9.73
C ALA A 166 0.21 7.27 11.09
N GLN A 167 1.05 7.19 12.12
CA GLN A 167 0.63 6.84 13.49
C GLN A 167 -0.26 7.93 14.11
N GLU A 168 0.14 9.19 14.04
CA GLU A 168 -0.63 10.30 14.63
C GLU A 168 -1.98 10.52 13.94
N PHE A 169 -2.03 10.30 12.63
CA PHE A 169 -3.26 10.34 11.84
C PHE A 169 -4.20 9.20 12.25
N ARG A 170 -3.71 7.96 12.32
CA ARG A 170 -4.53 6.81 12.74
C ARG A 170 -5.08 6.96 14.16
N LYS A 171 -4.30 7.47 15.12
CA LYS A 171 -4.77 7.76 16.49
C LYS A 171 -6.00 8.69 16.52
N ARG A 172 -6.22 9.47 15.47
CA ARG A 172 -7.32 10.44 15.34
C ARG A 172 -8.30 10.10 14.23
N ASN A 173 -8.28 8.86 13.74
CA ASN A 173 -9.12 8.38 12.64
C ASN A 173 -8.98 9.22 11.35
N ILE A 174 -7.78 9.75 11.09
CA ILE A 174 -7.45 10.44 9.84
C ILE A 174 -6.87 9.42 8.87
N LEU A 175 -7.47 9.29 7.69
CA LEU A 175 -6.98 8.47 6.59
C LEU A 175 -5.82 9.19 5.89
N LEU A 176 -4.64 8.58 5.93
CA LEU A 176 -3.50 9.02 5.13
C LEU A 176 -3.64 8.51 3.68
N VAL A 177 -3.57 9.41 2.71
CA VAL A 177 -3.56 9.13 1.27
C VAL A 177 -2.26 9.65 0.66
N LEU A 178 -1.63 8.84 -0.19
CA LEU A 178 -0.38 9.15 -0.89
C LEU A 178 -0.52 8.80 -2.37
N ASP A 179 0.21 9.52 -3.22
CA ASP A 179 0.34 9.19 -4.64
C ASP A 179 1.17 7.91 -4.86
N ILE A 180 0.75 7.09 -5.83
CA ILE A 180 1.58 6.03 -6.42
C ILE A 180 1.75 6.37 -7.90
N VAL A 181 2.91 6.92 -8.25
CA VAL A 181 3.24 7.35 -9.62
C VAL A 181 3.77 6.15 -10.41
N LEU A 182 2.89 5.39 -11.07
CA LEU A 182 3.20 4.18 -11.83
C LEU A 182 3.58 4.43 -13.30
#